data_AF-A0AA43EL27-F1
#
_entry.id   AF-A0AA43EL27-F1
#
_cell.length_a   1.000
_cell.length_b   1.000
_cell.length_c   1.000
_cell.angle_alpha   90.00
_cell.angle_beta   90.00
_cell.angle_gamma   90.00
#
_symmetry.space_group_name_H-M   'P 1'
#
loop_
_entity.id
_entity.type
_entity.pdbx_description
1 polymer ?
#
loop_
_entity_poly.entity_id
_entity_poly.type
_entity_poly.pdbx_seq_one_letter_code
_entity_poly.pdbx_strand_id
1 'polypeptide(L)' 'MTSRFIDTNIFLRYLTNDDPVKAKRAEVLFRDAVHGKAVLTTSLLVIAEIVWTLESFY' A
#
# COMPACT_ATOMS: atom_id res chain seq x y z
N MET A 1 -3.31 -18.55 -8.43
CA MET A 1 -2.59 -17.72 -7.44
C MET A 1 -3.63 -16.93 -6.64
N THR A 2 -3.56 -16.94 -5.32
CA THR A 2 -4.51 -16.18 -4.48
C THR A 2 -4.12 -14.71 -4.49
N SER A 3 -5.01 -13.83 -4.94
CA SER A 3 -4.79 -12.39 -4.87
C SER A 3 -4.98 -11.89 -3.43
N ARG A 4 -4.13 -10.97 -2.98
CA ARG A 4 -4.25 -10.29 -1.68
C ARG A 4 -4.79 -8.89 -1.90
N PHE A 5 -5.85 -8.55 -1.18
CA PHE A 5 -6.40 -7.20 -1.17
C PHE A 5 -5.52 -6.27 -0.33
N ILE A 6 -5.19 -5.11 -0.86
CA ILE A 6 -4.37 -4.08 -0.19
C ILE A 6 -5.26 -2.91 0.21
N ASP A 7 -5.19 -2.58 1.49
CA ASP A 7 -5.91 -1.49 2.14
C ASP A 7 -5.09 -0.18 2.12
N THR A 8 -5.78 0.94 2.30
CA THR A 8 -5.24 2.32 2.34
C THR A 8 -4.02 2.43 3.25
N ASN A 9 -4.08 1.85 4.44
CA ASN A 9 -3.01 1.96 5.43
C ASN A 9 -1.66 1.40 4.95
N ILE A 10 -1.66 0.38 4.09
CA ILE A 10 -0.41 -0.20 3.56
C ILE A 10 0.24 0.74 2.56
N PHE A 11 -0.57 1.42 1.74
CA PHE A 11 -0.08 2.46 0.83
C PHE A 11 0.45 3.66 1.62
N LEU A 12 -0.30 4.15 2.62
CA LEU A 12 0.14 5.29 3.42
C LEU A 12 1.47 5.03 4.10
N ARG A 13 1.65 3.86 4.73
CA ARG A 13 2.93 3.48 5.35
C ARG A 13 4.10 3.51 4.38
N TYR A 14 3.88 3.07 3.15
CA TYR A 14 4.90 3.11 2.12
C TYR A 14 5.20 4.54 1.65
N LEU A 15 4.18 5.38 1.49
CA LEU A 15 4.30 6.74 0.96
C LEU A 15 4.86 7.73 1.99
N THR A 16 4.44 7.62 3.26
CA THR A 16 4.77 8.59 4.31
C THR A 16 5.92 8.14 5.22
N ASN A 17 6.29 6.86 5.17
CA ASN A 17 7.31 6.26 6.05
C ASN A 17 7.05 6.54 7.54
N ASP A 18 5.77 6.49 7.95
CA ASP A 18 5.28 6.73 9.31
C ASP A 18 5.97 5.84 10.36
N ASP A 19 6.12 4.55 10.07
CA ASP A 19 6.82 3.55 10.85
C ASP A 19 7.85 2.87 9.93
N PRO A 20 9.15 3.16 10.08
CA PRO A 20 10.17 2.66 9.15
C PRO A 20 10.20 1.13 9.00
N VAL A 21 9.85 0.39 10.04
CA VAL A 21 9.82 -1.08 9.99
C VAL A 21 8.62 -1.55 9.17
N LYS A 22 7.46 -0.94 9.35
CA LYS A 22 6.26 -1.28 8.59
C LYS A 22 6.33 -0.79 7.14
N ALA A 23 6.87 0.41 6.92
CA ALA A 23 7.14 0.96 5.60
C ALA A 23 8.07 0.06 4.80
N LYS A 24 9.14 -0.45 5.42
CA LYS A 24 10.04 -1.41 4.78
C LYS A 24 9.33 -2.70 4.37
N ARG A 25 8.44 -3.22 5.22
CA ARG A 25 7.63 -4.41 4.90
C ARG A 25 6.66 -4.15 3.74
N ALA A 26 6.04 -2.98 3.69
CA ALA A 26 5.18 -2.57 2.57
C ALA A 26 5.98 -2.44 1.27
N GLU A 27 7.18 -1.85 1.30
CA GLU A 27 8.09 -1.78 0.16
C GLU A 27 8.47 -3.17 -0.37
N VAL A 28 8.81 -4.12 0.52
CA VAL A 28 9.12 -5.50 0.12
C VAL A 28 7.91 -6.16 -0.53
N LEU A 29 6.71 -5.99 0.03
CA LEU A 29 5.47 -6.53 -0.54
C LEU A 29 5.21 -6.01 -1.96
N PHE A 30 5.34 -4.70 -2.17
CA PHE A 30 5.15 -4.10 -3.50
C PHE A 30 6.23 -4.54 -4.48
N ARG A 31 7.49 -4.66 -4.03
CA ARG A 31 8.58 -5.19 -4.86
C ARG A 31 8.30 -6.62 -5.29
N ASP A 32 7.88 -7.48 -4.37
CA ASP A 32 7.54 -8.86 -4.69
C ASP A 32 6.39 -8.95 -5.70
N ALA A 33 5.40 -8.05 -5.62
CA ALA A 33 4.34 -7.95 -6.61
C ALA A 33 4.86 -7.54 -8.00
N VAL A 34 5.75 -6.55 -8.07
CA VAL A 34 6.40 -6.12 -9.33
C VAL A 34 7.21 -7.25 -9.96
N HIS A 35 7.85 -8.10 -9.15
CA HIS A 35 8.59 -9.28 -9.63
C HIS A 35 7.71 -10.51 -9.90
N GLY A 36 6.38 -10.37 -9.85
CA GLY A 36 5.45 -11.47 -10.11
C GLY A 36 5.38 -12.54 -9.01
N LYS A 37 5.98 -12.30 -7.84
CA LYS A 37 5.94 -13.22 -6.68
C LYS A 37 4.65 -13.10 -5.87
N ALA A 38 3.92 -12.00 -6.04
CA ALA A 38 2.64 -11.76 -5.39
C ALA A 38 1.65 -11.11 -6.37
N VAL A 39 0.37 -11.47 -6.24
CA VAL A 39 -0.73 -10.80 -6.96
C VAL A 39 -1.48 -9.94 -5.96
N LEU A 40 -1.48 -8.63 -6.17
CA LEU A 40 -2.14 -7.66 -5.31
C LEU A 40 -3.33 -7.05 -6.03
N THR A 41 -4.41 -6.82 -5.31
CA THR A 41 -5.60 -6.10 -5.79
C THR A 41 -5.99 -5.02 -4.78
N THR A 42 -6.67 -3.98 -5.24
CA THR A 42 -7.25 -2.96 -4.37
C THR A 42 -8.54 -2.44 -5.02
N SER A 43 -9.23 -1.50 -4.37
CA SER A 43 -10.47 -0.92 -4.87
C SER A 43 -10.31 0.58 -5.15
N LEU A 44 -11.22 1.13 -5.96
CA LEU A 44 -11.29 2.57 -6.17
C LEU A 44 -11.56 3.34 -4.87
N LEU A 45 -12.28 2.74 -3.92
CA LEU A 45 -12.54 3.35 -2.62
C LEU A 45 -11.25 3.53 -1.81
N VAL A 46 -10.37 2.52 -1.82
CA VAL A 46 -9.04 2.61 -1.19
C VAL A 46 -8.22 3.73 -1.83
N ILE A 47 -8.22 3.84 -3.16
CA ILE A 47 -7.51 4.91 -3.86
C ILE A 47 -8.06 6.29 -3.47
N ALA A 48 -9.38 6.46 -3.42
CA ALA A 48 -10.01 7.70 -2.98
C ALA A 48 -9.63 8.07 -1.54
N GLU A 49 -9.58 7.09 -0.63
CA GLU A 49 -9.18 7.30 0.75
C GLU A 49 -7.70 7.70 0.87
N ILE A 50 -6.81 7.12 0.06
CA ILE A 50 -5.39 7.53 0.01
C ILE A 50 -5.29 9.01 -0.36
N VAL A 51 -5.93 9.42 -1.46
CA VAL A 51 -5.90 10.81 -1.95
C VAL A 51 -6.45 11.75 -0.87
N TRP A 52 -7.65 11.47 -0.36
CA TRP A 52 -8.28 12.29 0.67
C TRP A 52 -7.43 12.41 1.93
N THR A 53 -6.83 11.30 2.40
CA THR A 53 -6.02 11.28 3.62
C THR A 53 -4.73 12.07 3.44
N LEU A 54 -4.06 11.90 2.31
CA LEU A 54 -2.83 12.64 2.02
C LEU A 54 -3.08 14.13 1.81
N GLU A 55 -4.20 14.53 1.19
CA GLU A 55 -4.53 15.97 1.04
C GLU A 55 -5.00 16.63 2.35
N SER A 56 -5.61 15.86 3.26
CA SER A 56 -6.21 16.42 4.48
C SER A 56 -5.24 16.51 5.66
N PHE A 57 -4.27 15.59 5.76
CA PHE A 57 -3.46 15.40 6.97
C PHE A 57 -1.94 15.49 6.74
N TYR A 58 -1.48 15.53 5.50
CA TYR A 58 -0.06 15.61 5.13
C TYR A 58 0.20 16.81 4.22
#